data_AF-F8AAV7-F1
#
_entry.id   AF-F8AAV7-F1
#
_cell.length_a   1.000
_cell.length_b   1.000
_cell.length_c   1.000
_cell.angle_alpha   90.00
_cell.angle_beta   90.00
_cell.angle_gamma   90.00
#
_symmetry.space_group_name_H-M   'P 1'
#
loop_
_entity.id
_entity.type
_entity.pdbx_description
1 polymer ?
#
loop_
_entity_poly.entity_id
_entity_poly.type
_entity_poly.pdbx_seq_one_letter_code
_entity_poly.pdbx_strand_id
1 'polypeptide(L)'
;MKAIKCPFCGSQAYNRYGKTKDGLQRYRCLVCNKQFTEKSKPNSIKRPSCPQCGQKMYVYMKTQKFIRWRCSRYPECSTYLKIALEEENNVVLPAQSEGAYSSPNTNN
;
A
#
# COMPACT_ATOMS: atom_id res chain seq x y z
N MET A 1 22.90 -6.30 -24.27
CA MET A 1 21.61 -6.82 -23.74
C MET A 1 21.26 -6.05 -22.47
N LYS A 2 20.05 -5.48 -22.36
CA LYS A 2 19.67 -4.70 -21.18
C LYS A 2 19.23 -5.65 -20.05
N ALA A 3 19.94 -5.65 -18.94
CA ALA A 3 19.60 -6.47 -17.78
C ALA A 3 18.37 -5.89 -17.08
N ILE A 4 17.26 -6.63 -17.10
CA ILE A 4 16.02 -6.26 -16.41
C ILE A 4 16.13 -6.67 -14.95
N LYS A 5 15.85 -5.74 -14.03
CA LYS A 5 15.81 -5.99 -12.58
C LYS A 5 14.40 -5.72 -12.07
N CYS A 6 13.97 -6.46 -11.06
CA CYS A 6 12.71 -6.19 -10.39
C CYS A 6 12.78 -4.81 -9.71
N PRO A 7 11.92 -3.85 -10.07
CA PRO A 7 11.95 -2.50 -9.51
C PRO A 7 11.56 -2.44 -8.03
N PHE A 8 11.00 -3.53 -7.48
CA PHE A 8 10.50 -3.58 -6.11
C PHE A 8 11.47 -4.19 -5.11
N CYS A 9 12.36 -5.09 -5.55
CA CYS A 9 13.30 -5.79 -4.67
C CYS A 9 14.73 -5.87 -5.23
N GLY A 10 14.98 -5.37 -6.45
CA GLY A 10 16.31 -5.37 -7.08
C GLY A 10 16.73 -6.70 -7.71
N SER A 11 16.02 -7.80 -7.46
CA SER A 11 16.39 -9.14 -7.97
C SER A 11 16.38 -9.21 -9.50
N GLN A 12 17.33 -9.99 -10.06
CA GLN A 12 17.40 -10.35 -11.47
C GLN A 12 16.68 -11.66 -11.80
N ALA A 13 16.18 -12.39 -10.80
CA ALA A 13 15.44 -13.62 -11.00
C ALA A 13 13.98 -13.31 -11.37
N TYR A 14 13.61 -13.57 -12.63
CA TYR A 14 12.26 -13.34 -13.15
C TYR A 14 11.90 -14.33 -14.27
N ASN A 15 10.60 -14.54 -14.46
CA ASN A 15 10.04 -15.23 -15.63
C ASN A 15 9.18 -14.26 -16.47
N ARG A 16 9.04 -14.53 -17.77
CA ARG A 16 8.09 -13.81 -18.64
C ARG A 16 6.65 -14.15 -18.24
N TYR A 17 5.77 -13.16 -18.22
CA TYR A 17 4.38 -13.27 -17.77
C TYR A 17 3.41 -12.60 -18.76
N GLY A 18 3.52 -12.98 -20.05
CA GLY A 18 2.70 -12.40 -21.11
C GLY A 18 3.00 -10.93 -21.42
N LYS A 19 2.07 -10.22 -22.08
CA LYS A 19 2.22 -8.82 -22.49
C LYS A 19 1.06 -7.96 -21.98
N THR A 20 1.25 -6.65 -21.87
CA THR A 20 0.17 -5.65 -21.65
C THR A 20 -0.71 -5.52 -22.88
N LYS A 21 -1.84 -4.81 -22.76
CA LYS A 21 -2.69 -4.47 -23.91
C LYS A 21 -1.91 -3.69 -24.97
N ASP A 22 -1.00 -2.81 -24.53
CA ASP A 22 -0.09 -2.04 -25.39
C ASP A 22 1.11 -2.84 -25.91
N GLY A 23 1.14 -4.16 -25.70
CA GLY A 23 2.20 -5.05 -26.19
C GLY A 23 3.50 -5.07 -25.36
N LEU A 24 3.57 -4.36 -24.23
CA LEU A 24 4.77 -4.36 -23.38
C LEU A 24 4.94 -5.70 -22.66
N GLN A 25 6.17 -6.22 -22.65
CA GLN A 25 6.48 -7.47 -21.95
C GLN A 25 6.28 -7.31 -20.44
N ARG A 26 5.49 -8.22 -19.86
CA ARG A 26 5.34 -8.38 -18.41
C ARG A 26 6.30 -9.46 -17.91
N TYR A 27 6.80 -9.28 -16.71
CA TYR A 27 7.69 -10.18 -16.01
C TYR A 27 7.13 -10.42 -14.61
N ARG A 28 7.35 -11.62 -14.07
CA ARG A 28 7.04 -11.95 -12.67
C ARG A 28 8.36 -12.22 -11.94
N CYS A 29 8.64 -11.44 -10.90
CA CYS A 29 9.83 -11.65 -10.07
C CYS A 29 9.70 -12.95 -9.27
N LEU A 30 10.74 -13.79 -9.26
CA LEU A 30 10.74 -15.04 -8.51
C LEU A 30 11.03 -14.86 -7.01
N VAL A 31 11.60 -13.71 -6.62
CA VAL A 31 11.89 -13.39 -5.20
C VAL A 31 10.69 -12.78 -4.49
N CYS A 32 10.10 -11.72 -5.06
CA CYS A 32 8.99 -11.00 -4.40
C CYS A 32 7.61 -11.26 -5.02
N ASN A 33 7.54 -12.14 -6.02
CA ASN A 33 6.30 -12.51 -6.74
C ASN A 33 5.55 -11.36 -7.43
N LYS A 34 6.08 -10.14 -7.42
CA LYS A 34 5.45 -8.98 -8.09
C LYS A 34 5.63 -9.06 -9.60
N GLN A 35 4.56 -8.69 -10.30
CA GLN A 35 4.60 -8.49 -11.73
C GLN A 35 5.09 -7.06 -12.05
N PHE A 36 5.89 -6.93 -13.09
CA PHE A 36 6.42 -5.66 -13.54
C PHE A 36 6.68 -5.68 -15.05
N THR A 37 6.84 -4.50 -15.62
CA THR A 37 7.30 -4.25 -16.99
C THR A 37 8.60 -3.48 -16.92
N GLU A 38 9.29 -3.30 -18.05
CA GLU A 38 10.50 -2.46 -18.11
C GLU A 38 10.27 -1.02 -17.65
N LYS A 39 9.04 -0.50 -17.77
CA LYS A 39 8.66 0.85 -17.37
C LYS A 39 8.15 0.94 -15.92
N SER A 40 8.06 -0.19 -15.22
CA SER A 40 7.52 -0.21 -13.85
C SER A 40 8.48 0.48 -12.88
N LYS A 41 7.94 1.38 -12.06
CA LYS A 41 8.69 2.09 -11.01
C LYS A 41 8.26 1.58 -9.63
N PRO A 42 9.17 1.55 -8.63
CA PRO A 42 8.76 1.32 -7.26
C PRO A 42 7.77 2.38 -6.83
N ASN A 43 6.78 1.98 -6.03
CA ASN A 43 5.86 2.93 -5.43
C ASN A 43 6.63 3.74 -4.38
N SER A 44 6.88 5.03 -4.63
CA SER A 44 7.61 5.94 -3.76
C SER A 44 6.77 6.49 -2.59
N ILE A 45 5.49 6.11 -2.48
CA ILE A 45 4.63 6.60 -1.42
C ILE A 45 5.15 6.12 -0.05
N LYS A 46 5.56 7.07 0.80
CA LYS A 46 5.97 6.83 2.18
C LYS A 46 4.80 6.21 2.95
N ARG A 47 4.95 4.95 3.35
CA ARG A 47 3.90 4.23 4.07
C ARG A 47 3.83 4.70 5.52
N PRO A 48 2.67 5.14 6.02
CA PRO A 48 2.50 5.48 7.43
C PRO A 48 2.54 4.21 8.29
N SER A 49 2.89 4.41 9.56
CA SER A 49 2.69 3.41 10.61
C SER A 49 1.29 3.56 11.19
N CYS A 50 0.70 2.46 11.64
CA CYS A 50 -0.60 2.41 12.28
C CYS A 50 -0.55 3.16 13.61
N PRO A 51 -1.45 4.12 13.87
CA PRO A 51 -1.45 4.87 15.14
C PRO A 51 -1.86 4.01 16.34
N GLN A 52 -2.53 2.86 16.13
CA GLN A 52 -2.98 1.99 17.21
C GLN A 52 -1.94 0.93 17.61
N CYS A 53 -1.22 0.33 16.66
CA CYS A 53 -0.30 -0.78 16.94
C CYS A 53 1.12 -0.59 16.38
N GLY A 54 1.43 0.54 15.75
CA GLY A 54 2.75 0.85 15.20
C GLY A 54 3.13 0.09 13.92
N GLN A 55 2.37 -0.93 13.52
CA GLN A 55 2.66 -1.74 12.32
C GLN A 55 2.51 -0.97 11.01
N LYS A 56 3.16 -1.44 9.94
CA LYS A 56 3.07 -0.79 8.63
C LYS A 56 1.63 -0.83 8.08
N MET A 57 1.24 0.22 7.36
CA MET A 57 -0.05 0.26 6.69
C MET A 57 0.09 0.08 5.18
N TYR A 58 -0.96 -0.46 4.54
CA TYR A 58 -1.05 -0.63 3.09
C TYR A 58 -2.19 0.21 2.52
N VAL A 59 -2.08 0.61 1.25
CA VAL A 59 -3.17 1.31 0.55
C VAL A 59 -4.35 0.37 0.40
N TYR A 60 -5.48 0.74 1.01
CA TYR A 60 -6.75 0.03 0.85
C TYR A 60 -7.58 0.64 -0.28
N MET A 61 -7.61 1.98 -0.35
CA MET A 61 -8.31 2.72 -1.41
C MET A 61 -7.50 3.95 -1.78
N LYS A 62 -7.37 4.23 -3.07
CA LYS A 62 -6.80 5.47 -3.59
C LYS A 62 -7.82 6.16 -4.48
N THR A 63 -8.10 7.43 -4.18
CA THR A 63 -8.91 8.33 -4.99
C THR A 63 -8.05 9.50 -5.45
N GLN A 64 -8.62 10.43 -6.22
CA GLN A 64 -7.94 11.68 -6.58
C GLN A 64 -7.74 12.57 -5.34
N LYS A 65 -8.70 12.58 -4.40
CA LYS A 65 -8.70 13.49 -3.25
C LYS A 65 -7.99 12.93 -2.02
N PHE A 66 -7.93 11.61 -1.86
CA PHE A 66 -7.37 10.98 -0.66
C PHE A 66 -6.93 9.54 -0.88
N ILE A 67 -6.04 9.09 0.00
CA ILE A 67 -5.66 7.68 0.18
C ILE A 67 -6.16 7.21 1.54
N ARG A 68 -6.88 6.08 1.55
CA ARG A 68 -7.22 5.34 2.77
C ARG A 68 -6.24 4.18 2.94
N TRP A 69 -5.56 4.17 4.08
CA TRP A 69 -4.60 3.15 4.49
C TRP A 69 -5.24 2.20 5.49
N ARG A 70 -4.94 0.90 5.40
CA ARG A 70 -5.35 -0.13 6.36
C ARG A 70 -4.12 -0.71 7.05
N CYS A 71 -4.25 -1.02 8.33
CA CYS A 71 -3.21 -1.76 9.07
C CYS A 71 -2.85 -3.08 8.38
N SER A 72 -1.58 -3.47 8.43
CA SER A 72 -1.10 -4.77 7.92
C SER A 72 -1.64 -5.96 8.70
N ARG A 73 -1.97 -5.77 9.98
CA ARG A 73 -2.55 -6.78 10.87
C ARG A 73 -4.08 -6.85 10.77
N TYR A 74 -4.67 -6.56 9.63
CA TYR A 74 -6.11 -6.81 9.49
C TYR A 74 -6.32 -8.33 9.36
N PRO A 75 -7.26 -8.95 10.10
CA PRO A 75 -8.35 -8.33 10.87
C PRO A 75 -8.06 -8.03 12.36
N GLU A 76 -6.94 -8.47 12.93
CA GLU A 76 -6.60 -8.29 14.35
C GLU A 76 -6.43 -6.82 14.77
N CYS A 77 -6.21 -5.93 13.82
CA CYS A 77 -6.18 -4.48 13.98
C CYS A 77 -6.93 -3.85 12.81
N SER A 78 -8.14 -3.35 13.08
CA SER A 78 -9.05 -2.78 12.10
C SER A 78 -8.84 -1.27 11.86
N THR A 79 -7.76 -0.67 12.37
CA THR A 79 -7.48 0.75 12.22
C THR A 79 -7.24 1.14 10.75
N TYR A 80 -7.82 2.28 10.37
CA TYR A 80 -7.59 2.93 9.08
C TYR A 80 -7.07 4.36 9.26
N LEU A 81 -6.33 4.86 8.28
CA LEU A 81 -5.87 6.25 8.23
C LEU A 81 -6.26 6.85 6.87
N LYS A 82 -6.90 8.01 6.87
CA LYS A 82 -7.25 8.75 5.65
C LYS A 82 -6.30 9.94 5.52
N ILE A 83 -5.53 9.98 4.43
CA ILE A 83 -4.61 11.07 4.12
C ILE A 83 -5.14 11.77 2.86
N ALA A 84 -5.42 13.06 2.95
CA ALA A 84 -5.77 13.87 1.78
C ALA A 84 -4.57 13.98 0.83
N LEU A 85 -4.82 13.88 -0.46
CA LEU A 85 -3.85 14.20 -1.50
C LEU A 85 -4.07 15.66 -1.86
N GLU A 86 -3.39 16.55 -1.16
CA GLU A 86 -3.39 17.97 -1.52
C GLU A 86 -2.41 18.17 -2.68
N GLU A 87 -2.84 18.95 -3.68
CA GLU A 87 -1.98 19.43 -4.76
C GLU A 87 -1.04 20.50 -4.18
N GLU A 88 0.20 20.10 -3.89
CA GLU A 88 1.33 20.93 -3.45
C GLU A 88 1.09 21.91 -2.28
N ASN A 89 1.72 21.55 -1.14
CA ASN A 89 2.03 22.33 0.07
C ASN A 89 1.09 22.17 1.28
N ASN A 90 1.51 21.28 2.19
CA ASN A 90 1.37 21.33 3.66
C ASN A 90 -0.09 21.47 4.20
N VAL A 91 -0.69 20.46 4.84
CA VAL A 91 -0.50 20.11 6.27
C VAL A 91 -1.25 18.80 6.60
N VAL A 92 -0.68 17.98 7.49
CA VAL A 92 -1.30 16.74 8.01
C VAL A 92 -2.38 17.07 9.04
N LEU A 93 -3.64 16.74 8.73
CA LEU A 93 -4.71 16.66 9.74
C LEU A 93 -4.88 15.20 10.19
N PRO A 94 -4.71 14.86 11.48
CA PRO A 94 -5.16 13.59 12.02
C PRO A 94 -6.68 13.62 12.12
N ALA A 95 -7.36 12.85 11.26
CA ALA A 95 -8.78 12.57 11.45
C ALA A 95 -8.92 11.81 12.77
N GLN A 96 -9.52 12.48 13.75
CA GLN A 96 -9.82 11.97 15.08
C GLN A 96 -10.63 10.68 14.97
N SER A 97 -10.29 9.73 15.84
CA SER A 97 -11.03 8.52 16.12
C SER A 97 -12.42 8.88 16.63
N GLU A 98 -13.46 8.61 15.84
CA GLU A 98 -14.80 8.45 16.38
C GLU A 98 -15.03 6.96 16.66
N GLY A 99 -15.19 6.64 17.95
CA GLY A 99 -16.04 5.53 18.38
C GLY A 99 -15.38 4.17 18.60
N ALA A 100 -14.53 4.05 19.64
CA ALA A 100 -14.51 2.85 20.45
C ALA A 100 -14.94 3.22 21.88
N TYR A 101 -16.25 3.32 22.11
CA TYR A 101 -16.82 3.19 23.45
C TYR A 101 -18.31 2.81 23.39
N SER A 102 -18.61 1.58 23.76
CA SER A 102 -19.71 1.26 24.65
C SER A 102 -19.30 0.06 25.51
N SER A 103 -18.87 0.33 26.74
CA SER A 103 -19.12 -0.55 27.87
C SER A 103 -20.52 -0.18 28.43
N PRO A 104 -21.27 -1.06 29.15
CA PRO A 104 -20.73 -1.98 30.13
C PRO A 104 -21.33 -3.40 30.16
N ASN A 105 -20.61 -4.24 30.88
CA ASN A 105 -21.07 -5.44 31.57
C ASN A 105 -22.43 -5.23 32.28
N THR A 106 -23.40 -6.12 32.02
CA THR A 106 -24.47 -6.45 32.96
C THR A 106 -24.70 -7.95 32.93
N ASN A 107 -24.53 -8.56 34.11
CA ASN A 107 -24.89 -9.93 34.43
C ASN A 107 -26.35 -10.23 34.07
N ASN A 108 -26.62 -11.43 33.56
CA ASN A 108 -27.73 -12.27 34.01
C ASN A 108 -27.38 -13.74 33.79
#